data_AF-A0A7S3H425-F1
#
_entry.id   AF-A0A7S3H425-F1
#
_cell.length_a   1.000
_cell.length_b   1.000
_cell.length_c   1.000
_cell.angle_alpha   90.00
_cell.angle_beta   90.00
_cell.angle_gamma   90.00
#
_symmetry.space_group_name_H-M   'P 1'
#
loop_
_entity.id
_entity.type
_entity.pdbx_description
1 polymer ?
#
loop_
_entity_poly.entity_id
_entity_poly.type
_entity_poly.pdbx_seq_one_letter_code
_entity_poly.pdbx_strand_id
1 'polypeptide(L)'
;MLIDVSLGMSQVESLREYFALEVPMAENKLNKSKYCSSLCGSLLATMKEHDALSTNGVAALMNACLEATGGVRRAVVQNGGLVVAMTDLTLSDEERSKRDGITLVRKAGLLARLAGEEAALAVLTKPDTYRWLCRRIVVPTLRPADPAVEKCQAEERAHFIRVLANITQPSAACLAVGMQEGILPALLAVLPTPRLDCGEVTATSVTLVPHDLAPALMLGNAARCLMPYADHATYGAELYTHKAWQGVEKLICAMASCPDMRVRKNIAILLAKGCRVPGVREKMTALRGMQMMIELQ
;
A
#
# COMPACT_ATOMS: atom_id res chain seq x y z
N MET A 1 1.26 -8.73 -29.96
CA MET A 1 2.59 -8.91 -30.59
C MET A 1 3.40 -7.61 -30.70
N LEU A 2 3.00 -6.59 -31.48
CA LEU A 2 3.74 -5.30 -31.54
C LEU A 2 3.72 -4.50 -30.21
N ILE A 3 2.58 -4.51 -29.51
CA ILE A 3 2.45 -3.91 -28.17
C ILE A 3 3.25 -4.71 -27.14
N ASP A 4 3.25 -6.05 -27.18
CA ASP A 4 4.03 -6.87 -26.25
C ASP A 4 5.55 -6.70 -26.44
N VAL A 5 6.00 -6.57 -27.70
CA VAL A 5 7.39 -6.23 -28.02
C VAL A 5 7.72 -4.82 -27.52
N SER A 6 6.82 -3.85 -27.73
CA SER A 6 6.97 -2.47 -27.26
C SER A 6 7.03 -2.36 -25.73
N LEU A 7 6.23 -3.16 -25.02
CA LEU A 7 6.15 -3.17 -23.57
C LEU A 7 7.29 -3.95 -22.92
N GLY A 8 7.74 -5.04 -23.54
CA GLY A 8 8.97 -5.74 -23.15
C GLY A 8 10.21 -4.86 -23.33
N MET A 9 10.23 -4.05 -24.39
CA MET A 9 11.30 -3.08 -24.67
C MET A 9 11.30 -1.88 -23.69
N SER A 10 10.16 -1.53 -23.08
CA SER A 10 10.08 -0.45 -22.07
C SER A 10 10.80 -0.74 -20.75
N GLN A 11 11.21 -2.00 -20.53
CA GLN A 11 12.00 -2.43 -19.36
C GLN A 11 13.52 -2.35 -19.62
N VAL A 12 13.93 -2.05 -20.85
CA VAL A 12 15.33 -1.84 -21.23
C VAL A 12 15.61 -0.34 -21.22
N GLU A 13 16.57 0.09 -20.40
CA GLU A 13 16.83 1.52 -20.09
C GLU A 13 17.12 2.36 -21.34
N SER A 14 17.82 1.79 -22.34
CA SER A 14 18.12 2.41 -23.64
C SER A 14 16.94 2.51 -24.62
N LEU A 15 15.83 1.81 -24.36
CA LEU A 15 14.61 1.86 -25.19
C LEU A 15 13.47 2.61 -24.50
N ARG A 16 13.62 2.88 -23.20
CA ARG A 16 12.76 3.80 -22.45
C ARG A 16 12.81 5.21 -23.06
N GLU A 17 13.96 5.63 -23.56
CA GLU A 17 14.15 6.87 -24.32
C GLU A 17 13.46 6.84 -25.69
N TYR A 18 13.25 5.65 -26.28
CA TYR A 18 12.56 5.48 -27.57
C TYR A 18 11.03 5.54 -27.44
N PHE A 19 10.48 5.14 -26.27
CA PHE A 19 9.06 5.40 -25.93
C PHE A 19 8.85 6.74 -25.21
N ALA A 20 9.92 7.30 -24.64
CA ALA A 20 9.99 8.68 -24.24
C ALA A 20 10.40 9.61 -25.38
N LEU A 21 10.58 9.08 -26.61
CA LEU A 21 10.72 9.92 -27.80
C LEU A 21 9.51 10.83 -27.79
N GLU A 22 9.82 12.10 -27.59
CA GLU A 22 9.04 13.17 -28.11
C GLU A 22 8.69 12.77 -29.55
N VAL A 23 7.49 12.20 -29.75
CA VAL A 23 6.74 12.48 -30.97
C VAL A 23 6.94 13.97 -31.15
N PRO A 24 7.57 14.45 -32.23
CA PRO A 24 7.96 15.85 -32.37
C PRO A 24 6.69 16.71 -32.28
N MET A 25 6.37 17.09 -31.06
CA MET A 25 5.18 17.80 -30.68
C MET A 25 5.70 19.19 -30.39
N ALA A 26 5.94 19.90 -31.49
CA ALA A 26 6.24 21.31 -31.52
C ALA A 26 5.54 22.03 -30.37
N GLU A 27 6.31 22.45 -29.36
CA GLU A 27 6.08 23.43 -28.29
C GLU A 27 4.65 23.71 -27.78
N ASN A 28 3.70 22.79 -27.94
CA ASN A 28 2.32 22.98 -27.52
C ASN A 28 2.04 22.20 -26.24
N LYS A 29 2.45 22.78 -25.10
CA LYS A 29 2.08 22.32 -23.76
C LYS A 29 0.57 22.11 -23.60
N LEU A 30 -0.27 22.78 -24.41
CA LEU A 30 -1.73 22.63 -24.40
C LEU A 30 -2.25 21.26 -24.86
N ASN A 31 -1.47 20.46 -25.59
CA ASN A 31 -1.99 19.23 -26.21
C ASN A 31 -1.59 17.92 -25.49
N LYS A 32 -0.55 17.92 -24.65
CA LYS A 32 -0.04 16.69 -24.00
C LYS A 32 -1.12 15.93 -23.21
N SER A 33 -2.05 16.64 -22.57
CA SER A 33 -3.14 16.02 -21.80
C SER A 33 -4.15 15.27 -22.68
N LYS A 34 -4.48 15.80 -23.87
CA LYS A 34 -5.43 15.16 -24.79
C LYS A 34 -4.85 13.88 -25.40
N TYR A 35 -3.58 13.92 -25.81
CA TYR A 35 -2.88 12.75 -26.33
C TYR A 35 -2.72 11.65 -25.27
N CYS A 36 -2.37 12.02 -24.04
CA CYS A 36 -2.29 11.08 -22.93
C CYS A 36 -3.64 10.39 -22.66
N SER A 37 -4.74 11.14 -22.62
CA SER A 37 -6.08 10.58 -22.47
C SER A 37 -6.46 9.64 -23.60
N SER A 38 -6.20 10.02 -24.85
CA SER A 38 -6.47 9.19 -26.03
C SER A 38 -5.71 7.87 -25.99
N LEU A 39 -4.40 7.90 -25.70
CA LEU A 39 -3.58 6.69 -25.61
C LEU A 39 -4.02 5.76 -24.47
N CYS A 40 -4.35 6.30 -23.30
CA CYS A 40 -4.87 5.52 -22.18
C CYS A 40 -6.21 4.86 -22.55
N GLY A 41 -7.11 5.63 -23.18
CA GLY A 41 -8.40 5.14 -23.66
C GLY A 41 -8.27 4.01 -24.67
N SER A 42 -7.43 4.18 -25.69
CA SER A 42 -7.16 3.16 -26.71
C SER A 42 -6.59 1.88 -26.10
N LEU A 43 -5.58 1.99 -25.22
CA LEU A 43 -4.99 0.82 -24.56
C LEU A 43 -6.03 0.08 -23.71
N LEU A 44 -6.83 0.80 -22.93
CA LEU A 44 -7.90 0.20 -22.11
C LEU A 44 -8.99 -0.47 -22.97
N ALA A 45 -9.34 0.11 -24.12
CA ALA A 45 -10.27 -0.49 -25.07
C ALA A 45 -9.68 -1.79 -25.68
N THR A 46 -8.43 -1.74 -26.15
CA THR A 46 -7.72 -2.92 -26.68
C THR A 46 -7.62 -4.05 -25.66
N MET A 47 -7.37 -3.73 -24.38
CA MET A 47 -7.33 -4.74 -23.31
C MET A 47 -8.68 -5.39 -23.05
N LYS A 48 -9.80 -4.69 -23.27
CA LYS A 48 -11.15 -5.26 -23.14
C LYS A 48 -11.50 -6.18 -24.29
N GLU A 49 -11.02 -5.88 -25.49
CA GLU A 49 -11.25 -6.69 -26.69
C GLU A 49 -10.32 -7.91 -26.77
N HIS A 50 -9.13 -7.80 -26.15
CA HIS A 50 -8.09 -8.81 -26.22
C HIS A 50 -7.54 -9.16 -24.83
N ASP A 51 -8.17 -10.11 -24.16
CA ASP A 51 -7.77 -10.59 -22.83
C ASP A 51 -6.30 -11.01 -22.74
N ALA A 52 -5.73 -11.56 -23.82
CA ALA A 52 -4.32 -11.95 -23.91
C ALA A 52 -3.35 -10.77 -23.69
N LEU A 53 -3.79 -9.53 -23.93
CA LEU A 53 -3.00 -8.31 -23.73
C LEU A 53 -3.21 -7.69 -22.35
N SER A 54 -4.16 -8.19 -21.54
CA SER A 54 -4.55 -7.60 -20.26
C SER A 54 -3.35 -7.46 -19.31
N THR A 55 -2.59 -8.54 -19.11
CA THR A 55 -1.47 -8.58 -18.17
C THR A 55 -0.37 -7.57 -18.54
N ASN A 56 -0.04 -7.43 -19.82
CA ASN A 56 0.97 -6.48 -20.29
C ASN A 56 0.43 -5.05 -20.36
N GLY A 57 -0.81 -4.87 -20.79
CA GLY A 57 -1.48 -3.57 -20.81
C GLY A 57 -1.60 -2.96 -19.41
N VAL A 58 -1.93 -3.75 -18.38
CA VAL A 58 -1.91 -3.28 -16.98
C VAL A 58 -0.50 -2.86 -16.56
N ALA A 59 0.54 -3.63 -16.90
CA ALA A 59 1.92 -3.27 -16.58
C ALA A 59 2.35 -1.95 -17.25
N ALA A 60 1.94 -1.73 -18.51
CA ALA A 60 2.16 -0.48 -19.22
C ALA A 60 1.54 0.71 -18.49
N LEU A 61 0.27 0.58 -18.11
CA LEU A 61 -0.48 1.61 -17.39
C LEU A 61 0.13 1.90 -16.02
N MET A 62 0.56 0.86 -15.29
CA MET A 62 1.26 1.02 -14.00
C MET A 62 2.52 1.87 -14.14
N ASN A 63 3.34 1.59 -15.17
CA ASN A 63 4.56 2.33 -15.43
C ASN A 63 4.26 3.76 -15.89
N ALA A 64 3.27 3.96 -16.76
CA ALA A 64 2.86 5.29 -17.20
C ALA A 64 2.35 6.15 -16.02
N CYS A 65 1.68 5.53 -15.04
CA CYS A 65 1.21 6.22 -13.82
C CYS A 65 2.33 6.71 -12.88
N LEU A 66 3.60 6.41 -13.16
CA LEU A 66 4.76 6.98 -12.46
C LEU A 66 5.02 8.45 -12.84
N GLU A 67 4.36 8.94 -13.88
CA GLU A 67 4.43 10.31 -14.32
C GLU A 67 4.09 11.29 -13.16
N ALA A 68 4.89 12.36 -13.05
CA ALA A 68 4.96 13.20 -11.86
C ALA A 68 3.75 14.15 -11.70
N THR A 69 3.19 14.65 -12.80
CA THR A 69 2.07 15.62 -12.79
C THR A 69 0.72 14.98 -12.46
N GLY A 70 0.64 13.65 -12.50
CA GLY A 70 -0.60 12.90 -12.29
C GLY A 70 -1.58 13.00 -13.45
N GLY A 71 -1.18 13.60 -14.58
CA GLY A 71 -2.02 13.70 -15.77
C GLY A 71 -2.39 12.32 -16.30
N VAL A 72 -1.43 11.38 -16.30
CA VAL A 72 -1.67 10.00 -16.71
C VAL A 72 -2.66 9.30 -15.79
N ARG A 73 -2.50 9.42 -14.47
CA ARG A 73 -3.41 8.77 -13.51
C ARG A 73 -4.84 9.25 -13.68
N ARG A 74 -5.06 10.56 -13.81
CA ARG A 74 -6.38 11.15 -14.11
C ARG A 74 -6.96 10.61 -15.41
N ALA A 75 -6.16 10.59 -16.48
CA ALA A 75 -6.56 10.05 -17.78
C ALA A 75 -6.98 8.58 -17.67
N VAL A 76 -6.19 7.74 -16.98
CA VAL A 76 -6.51 6.32 -16.78
C VAL A 76 -7.83 6.16 -16.02
N VAL A 77 -8.06 6.93 -14.95
CA VAL A 77 -9.33 6.88 -14.21
C VAL A 77 -10.51 7.32 -15.09
N GLN A 78 -10.37 8.43 -15.82
CA GLN A 78 -11.41 8.96 -16.72
C GLN A 78 -11.81 7.97 -17.83
N ASN A 79 -10.87 7.17 -18.30
CA ASN A 79 -11.10 6.15 -19.33
C ASN A 79 -11.51 4.78 -18.75
N GLY A 80 -11.86 4.69 -17.47
CA GLY A 80 -12.36 3.46 -16.84
C GLY A 80 -11.28 2.49 -16.35
N GLY A 81 -10.03 2.93 -16.21
CA GLY A 81 -8.93 2.11 -15.72
C GLY A 81 -9.12 1.63 -14.27
N LEU A 82 -9.90 2.34 -13.45
CA LEU A 82 -10.28 1.88 -12.12
C LEU A 82 -11.10 0.58 -12.19
N VAL A 83 -12.06 0.51 -13.11
CA VAL A 83 -12.88 -0.69 -13.32
C VAL A 83 -11.98 -1.85 -13.73
N VAL A 84 -11.09 -1.63 -14.72
CA VAL A 84 -10.13 -2.64 -15.18
C VAL A 84 -9.24 -3.16 -14.04
N ALA A 85 -8.77 -2.26 -13.16
CA ALA A 85 -7.99 -2.64 -11.99
C ALA A 85 -8.80 -3.47 -10.98
N MET A 86 -10.10 -3.22 -10.82
CA MET A 86 -10.94 -3.88 -9.81
C MET A 86 -11.65 -5.17 -10.27
N THR A 87 -11.89 -5.36 -11.57
CA THR A 87 -12.73 -6.47 -12.09
C THR A 87 -12.33 -7.83 -11.54
N ASP A 88 -11.04 -8.17 -11.55
CA ASP A 88 -10.60 -9.50 -11.07
C ASP A 88 -10.32 -9.51 -9.57
N LEU A 89 -10.00 -8.34 -9.00
CA LEU A 89 -9.63 -8.26 -7.59
C LEU A 89 -10.85 -8.45 -6.67
N THR A 90 -12.03 -8.11 -7.17
CA THR A 90 -13.32 -8.19 -6.48
C THR A 90 -14.03 -9.54 -6.62
N LEU A 91 -13.48 -10.46 -7.43
CA LEU A 91 -13.94 -11.84 -7.53
C LEU A 91 -13.81 -12.60 -6.19
N SER A 92 -14.57 -13.69 -6.05
CA SER A 92 -14.44 -14.61 -4.91
C SER A 92 -13.08 -15.30 -4.90
N ASP A 93 -12.69 -15.88 -3.76
CA ASP A 93 -11.39 -16.56 -3.64
C ASP A 93 -11.28 -17.78 -4.57
N GLU A 94 -12.38 -18.49 -4.79
CA GLU A 94 -12.46 -19.62 -5.73
C GLU A 94 -12.30 -19.19 -7.20
N GLU A 95 -12.89 -18.05 -7.58
CA GLU A 95 -12.72 -17.51 -8.93
C GLU A 95 -11.33 -16.94 -9.14
N ARG A 96 -10.75 -16.33 -8.10
CA ARG A 96 -9.38 -15.79 -8.13
C ARG A 96 -8.33 -16.86 -8.20
N SER A 97 -8.53 -18.03 -7.60
CA SER A 97 -7.59 -19.15 -7.70
C SER A 97 -7.47 -19.69 -9.14
N LYS A 98 -8.43 -19.35 -10.02
CA LYS A 98 -8.42 -19.66 -11.45
C LYS A 98 -7.72 -18.59 -12.29
N ARG A 99 -7.27 -17.48 -11.68
CA ARG A 99 -6.58 -16.38 -12.35
C ARG A 99 -5.07 -16.50 -12.17
N ASP A 100 -4.34 -15.97 -13.15
CA ASP A 100 -2.89 -15.82 -13.04
C ASP A 100 -2.53 -14.82 -11.92
N GLY A 101 -1.69 -15.26 -10.98
CA GLY A 101 -1.27 -14.47 -9.83
C GLY A 101 -0.55 -13.18 -10.22
N ILE A 102 0.25 -13.21 -11.29
CA ILE A 102 0.98 -12.03 -11.78
C ILE A 102 -0.01 -10.96 -12.26
N THR A 103 -1.06 -11.39 -12.95
CA THR A 103 -2.13 -10.49 -13.40
C THR A 103 -2.85 -9.82 -12.23
N LEU A 104 -3.15 -10.57 -11.16
CA LEU A 104 -3.75 -10.00 -9.94
C LEU A 104 -2.82 -8.99 -9.27
N VAL A 105 -1.53 -9.32 -9.11
CA VAL A 105 -0.53 -8.40 -8.56
C VAL A 105 -0.45 -7.11 -9.38
N ARG A 106 -0.40 -7.21 -10.71
CA ARG A 106 -0.36 -6.03 -11.60
C ARG A 106 -1.64 -5.20 -11.47
N LYS A 107 -2.81 -5.82 -11.40
CA LYS A 107 -4.07 -5.10 -11.20
C LYS A 107 -4.12 -4.38 -9.85
N ALA A 108 -3.67 -5.03 -8.77
CA ALA A 108 -3.55 -4.39 -7.46
C ALA A 108 -2.51 -3.25 -7.48
N GLY A 109 -1.41 -3.43 -8.21
CA GLY A 109 -0.40 -2.41 -8.42
C GLY A 109 -0.94 -1.19 -9.17
N LEU A 110 -1.74 -1.40 -10.22
CA LEU A 110 -2.43 -0.31 -10.92
C LEU A 110 -3.41 0.40 -9.97
N LEU A 111 -4.25 -0.34 -9.25
CA LEU A 111 -5.16 0.22 -8.26
C LEU A 111 -4.41 1.10 -7.24
N ALA A 112 -3.27 0.63 -6.74
CA ALA A 112 -2.42 1.37 -5.79
C ALA A 112 -1.82 2.67 -6.37
N ARG A 113 -1.66 2.77 -7.69
CA ARG A 113 -1.27 4.01 -8.36
C ARG A 113 -2.44 4.96 -8.54
N LEU A 114 -3.62 4.43 -8.85
CA LEU A 114 -4.83 5.23 -9.06
C LEU A 114 -5.47 5.69 -7.75
N ALA A 115 -5.19 5.03 -6.62
CA ALA A 115 -5.81 5.28 -5.32
C ALA A 115 -5.64 6.70 -4.76
N GLY A 116 -4.69 7.49 -5.28
CA GLY A 116 -4.52 8.89 -4.91
C GLY A 116 -5.41 9.87 -5.68
N GLU A 117 -6.06 9.41 -6.75
CA GLU A 117 -6.96 10.25 -7.57
C GLU A 117 -8.34 10.34 -6.92
N GLU A 118 -8.93 11.54 -6.94
CA GLU A 118 -10.20 11.85 -6.24
C GLU A 118 -11.34 10.89 -6.62
N ALA A 119 -11.52 10.64 -7.91
CA ALA A 119 -12.56 9.73 -8.40
C ALA A 119 -12.33 8.27 -7.95
N ALA A 120 -11.08 7.84 -7.78
CA ALA A 120 -10.77 6.52 -7.22
C ALA A 120 -11.04 6.49 -5.71
N LEU A 121 -10.63 7.54 -4.97
CA LEU A 121 -10.92 7.68 -3.54
C LEU A 121 -12.43 7.65 -3.26
N ALA A 122 -13.26 8.30 -4.08
CA ALA A 122 -14.71 8.30 -3.94
C ALA A 122 -15.33 6.90 -4.04
N VAL A 123 -14.70 5.97 -4.77
CA VAL A 123 -15.13 4.56 -4.88
C VAL A 123 -14.57 3.74 -3.71
N LEU A 124 -13.28 3.93 -3.39
CA LEU A 124 -12.57 3.18 -2.36
C LEU A 124 -13.04 3.49 -0.93
N THR A 125 -13.61 4.68 -0.72
CA THR A 125 -14.15 5.11 0.59
C THR A 125 -15.61 4.74 0.79
N LYS A 126 -16.25 4.05 -0.16
CA LYS A 126 -17.58 3.46 0.07
C LYS A 126 -17.45 2.30 1.07
N PRO A 127 -18.36 2.17 2.06
CA PRO A 127 -18.23 1.14 3.11
C PRO A 127 -18.00 -0.28 2.59
N ASP A 128 -18.71 -0.71 1.54
CA ASP A 128 -18.56 -2.07 1.00
C ASP A 128 -17.22 -2.27 0.27
N THR A 129 -16.77 -1.28 -0.49
CA THR A 129 -15.44 -1.32 -1.14
C THR A 129 -14.33 -1.31 -0.09
N TYR A 130 -14.47 -0.47 0.94
CA TYR A 130 -13.52 -0.39 2.03
C TYR A 130 -13.46 -1.70 2.83
N ARG A 131 -14.62 -2.34 3.07
CA ARG A 131 -14.73 -3.66 3.68
C ARG A 131 -13.98 -4.71 2.88
N TRP A 132 -14.21 -4.75 1.58
CA TRP A 132 -13.48 -5.64 0.67
C TRP A 132 -11.97 -5.42 0.76
N LEU A 133 -11.51 -4.16 0.72
CA LEU A 133 -10.09 -3.83 0.82
C LEU A 133 -9.50 -4.29 2.17
N CYS A 134 -10.21 -4.09 3.28
CA CYS A 134 -9.78 -4.54 4.60
C CYS A 134 -9.64 -6.07 4.64
N ARG A 135 -10.65 -6.81 4.14
CA ARG A 135 -10.58 -8.28 4.06
C ARG A 135 -9.37 -8.76 3.28
N ARG A 136 -9.05 -8.10 2.17
CA ARG A 136 -7.87 -8.41 1.34
C ARG A 136 -6.53 -8.16 2.03
N ILE A 137 -6.50 -7.29 3.05
CA ILE A 137 -5.31 -7.05 3.87
C ILE A 137 -5.23 -8.03 5.05
N VAL A 138 -6.38 -8.43 5.58
CA VAL A 138 -6.54 -9.28 6.77
C VAL A 138 -6.38 -10.78 6.45
N VAL A 139 -6.38 -11.16 5.16
CA VAL A 139 -6.41 -12.54 4.65
C VAL A 139 -5.58 -13.55 5.48
N PRO A 140 -6.12 -14.77 5.71
CA PRO A 140 -5.69 -15.65 6.79
C PRO A 140 -4.32 -16.30 6.57
N THR A 141 -3.73 -16.68 7.71
CA THR A 141 -2.46 -17.38 7.94
C THR A 141 -2.32 -18.79 7.34
N LEU A 142 -3.05 -19.12 6.27
CA LEU A 142 -2.78 -20.35 5.51
C LEU A 142 -1.72 -20.04 4.46
N ARG A 143 -0.46 -20.32 4.80
CA ARG A 143 0.63 -20.25 3.82
C ARG A 143 0.29 -21.18 2.65
N PRO A 144 0.28 -20.68 1.40
CA PRO A 144 0.20 -21.54 0.23
C PRO A 144 1.32 -22.58 0.27
N ALA A 145 1.05 -23.79 -0.22
CA ALA A 145 2.11 -24.80 -0.38
C ALA A 145 3.15 -24.38 -1.44
N ASP A 146 2.75 -23.51 -2.39
CA ASP A 146 3.60 -23.02 -3.47
C ASP A 146 4.23 -21.65 -3.13
N PRO A 147 5.57 -21.56 -3.04
CA PRO A 147 6.28 -20.30 -2.79
C PRO A 147 5.99 -19.19 -3.82
N ALA A 148 5.69 -19.53 -5.07
CA ALA A 148 5.37 -18.54 -6.10
C ALA A 148 4.02 -17.88 -5.84
N VAL A 149 3.03 -18.67 -5.36
CA VAL A 149 1.71 -18.16 -4.96
C VAL A 149 1.84 -17.31 -3.70
N GLU A 150 2.63 -17.75 -2.71
CA GLU A 150 2.91 -16.97 -1.51
C GLU A 150 3.52 -15.60 -1.84
N LYS A 151 4.51 -15.57 -2.76
CA LYS A 151 5.11 -14.32 -3.22
C LYS A 151 4.09 -13.39 -3.88
N CYS A 152 3.26 -13.91 -4.79
CA CYS A 152 2.24 -13.10 -5.46
C CYS A 152 1.24 -12.52 -4.45
N GLN A 153 0.77 -13.32 -3.49
CA GLN A 153 -0.15 -12.86 -2.46
C GLN A 153 0.48 -11.79 -1.56
N ALA A 154 1.76 -11.93 -1.21
CA ALA A 154 2.49 -10.94 -0.43
C ALA A 154 2.64 -9.61 -1.19
N GLU A 155 2.98 -9.65 -2.48
CA GLU A 155 3.08 -8.46 -3.34
C GLU A 155 1.71 -7.78 -3.53
N GLU A 156 0.66 -8.56 -3.75
CA GLU A 156 -0.71 -8.05 -3.86
C GLU A 156 -1.16 -7.36 -2.56
N ARG A 157 -0.89 -7.98 -1.40
CA ARG A 157 -1.18 -7.41 -0.08
C ARG A 157 -0.43 -6.09 0.15
N ALA A 158 0.83 -6.02 -0.25
CA ALA A 158 1.61 -4.78 -0.17
C ALA A 158 0.98 -3.65 -1.01
N HIS A 159 0.40 -3.99 -2.18
CA HIS A 159 -0.37 -3.03 -2.97
C HIS A 159 -1.66 -2.60 -2.28
N PHE A 160 -2.42 -3.50 -1.65
CA PHE A 160 -3.63 -3.12 -0.90
C PHE A 160 -3.34 -2.23 0.31
N ILE A 161 -2.27 -2.50 1.07
CA ILE A 161 -1.83 -1.62 2.14
C ILE A 161 -1.48 -0.23 1.58
N ARG A 162 -0.86 -0.17 0.40
CA ARG A 162 -0.58 1.10 -0.27
C ARG A 162 -1.87 1.81 -0.73
N VAL A 163 -2.87 1.09 -1.23
CA VAL A 163 -4.20 1.66 -1.55
C VAL A 163 -4.80 2.28 -0.29
N LEU A 164 -4.82 1.53 0.82
CA LEU A 164 -5.36 2.00 2.09
C LEU A 164 -4.62 3.22 2.62
N ALA A 165 -3.29 3.28 2.47
CA ALA A 165 -2.47 4.41 2.89
C ALA A 165 -2.73 5.71 2.10
N ASN A 166 -3.36 5.64 0.92
CA ASN A 166 -3.81 6.83 0.18
C ASN A 166 -5.13 7.40 0.74
N ILE A 167 -5.89 6.61 1.52
CA ILE A 167 -7.10 7.06 2.20
C ILE A 167 -6.66 7.73 3.53
N THR A 168 -6.24 8.98 3.44
CA THR A 168 -5.65 9.71 4.58
C THR A 168 -6.67 10.13 5.64
N GLN A 169 -7.94 10.29 5.25
CA GLN A 169 -9.03 10.73 6.11
C GLN A 169 -10.26 9.83 5.88
N PRO A 170 -10.21 8.56 6.32
CA PRO A 170 -11.38 7.69 6.26
C PRO A 170 -12.52 8.25 7.12
N SER A 171 -13.76 8.09 6.65
CA SER A 171 -14.94 8.45 7.45
C SER A 171 -15.05 7.57 8.70
N ALA A 172 -15.83 8.00 9.68
CA ALA A 172 -16.13 7.18 10.87
C ALA A 172 -16.73 5.82 10.50
N ALA A 173 -17.56 5.77 9.44
CA ALA A 173 -18.12 4.52 8.92
C ALA A 173 -17.02 3.59 8.37
N CYS A 174 -16.05 4.11 7.63
CA CYS A 174 -14.92 3.32 7.14
C CYS A 174 -14.04 2.81 8.29
N LEU A 175 -13.76 3.65 9.29
CA LEU A 175 -13.00 3.23 10.47
C LEU A 175 -13.71 2.08 11.20
N ALA A 176 -15.02 2.19 11.41
CA ALA A 176 -15.82 1.12 12.02
C ALA A 176 -15.75 -0.18 11.21
N VAL A 177 -15.83 -0.10 9.87
CA VAL A 177 -15.64 -1.27 8.99
C VAL A 177 -14.25 -1.87 9.16
N GLY A 178 -13.19 -1.06 9.16
CA GLY A 178 -11.83 -1.56 9.34
C GLY A 178 -11.64 -2.30 10.67
N MET A 179 -12.25 -1.80 11.74
CA MET A 179 -12.25 -2.46 13.04
C MET A 179 -13.02 -3.79 13.03
N GLN A 180 -14.22 -3.82 12.43
CA GLN A 180 -15.02 -5.04 12.28
C GLN A 180 -14.26 -6.13 11.52
N GLU A 181 -13.49 -5.73 10.51
CA GLU A 181 -12.70 -6.66 9.70
C GLU A 181 -11.33 -6.99 10.32
N GLY A 182 -10.94 -6.42 11.46
CA GLY A 182 -9.69 -6.77 12.14
C GLY A 182 -8.43 -6.17 11.51
N ILE A 183 -8.53 -4.97 10.93
CA ILE A 183 -7.43 -4.33 10.20
C ILE A 183 -6.23 -3.97 11.11
N LEU A 184 -6.47 -3.62 12.38
CA LEU A 184 -5.42 -3.20 13.31
C LEU A 184 -4.37 -4.31 13.56
N PRO A 185 -4.75 -5.52 14.01
CA PRO A 185 -3.82 -6.64 14.10
C PRO A 185 -3.09 -6.93 12.78
N ALA A 186 -3.79 -6.85 11.65
CA ALA A 186 -3.20 -7.13 10.34
C ALA A 186 -2.12 -6.11 9.94
N LEU A 187 -2.34 -4.82 10.23
CA LEU A 187 -1.37 -3.75 10.00
C LEU A 187 -0.21 -3.81 11.00
N LEU A 188 -0.47 -4.11 12.28
CA LEU A 188 0.57 -4.32 13.29
C LEU A 188 1.45 -5.53 12.95
N ALA A 189 0.92 -6.56 12.31
CA ALA A 189 1.70 -7.72 11.86
C ALA A 189 2.72 -7.37 10.76
N VAL A 190 2.55 -6.25 10.06
CA VAL A 190 3.55 -5.74 9.10
C VAL A 190 4.76 -5.16 9.80
N LEU A 191 4.57 -4.59 10.99
CA LEU A 191 5.66 -4.04 11.79
C LEU A 191 6.50 -5.17 12.38
N PRO A 192 7.83 -5.01 12.46
CA PRO A 192 8.72 -6.02 13.01
C PRO A 192 8.32 -6.41 14.43
N THR A 193 8.50 -7.68 14.77
CA THR A 193 8.37 -8.15 16.15
C THR A 193 9.73 -7.94 16.85
N PRO A 194 9.77 -7.22 17.99
CA PRO A 194 11.01 -7.04 18.73
C PRO A 194 11.56 -8.36 19.25
N ARG A 195 12.87 -8.38 19.49
CA ARG A 195 13.50 -9.50 20.20
C ARG A 195 13.02 -9.54 21.64
N LEU A 196 12.99 -10.75 22.20
CA LEU A 196 12.70 -10.97 23.61
C LEU A 196 14.01 -11.21 24.36
N ASP A 197 14.09 -10.67 25.56
CA ASP A 197 15.11 -10.95 26.56
C ASP A 197 14.39 -11.58 27.76
N CYS A 198 14.73 -12.83 28.08
CA CYS A 198 14.07 -13.64 29.10
C CYS A 198 12.53 -13.70 28.97
N GLY A 199 12.01 -13.65 27.73
CA GLY A 199 10.57 -13.70 27.45
C GLY A 199 9.87 -12.33 27.40
N GLU A 200 10.57 -11.24 27.68
CA GLU A 200 10.01 -9.88 27.69
C GLU A 200 10.71 -8.94 26.70
N VAL A 201 10.02 -7.88 26.28
CA VAL A 201 10.62 -6.80 25.50
C VAL A 201 11.23 -5.79 26.46
N THR A 202 12.55 -5.59 26.37
CA THR A 202 13.32 -4.66 27.19
C THR A 202 13.83 -3.47 26.37
N ALA A 203 14.36 -2.45 27.04
CA ALA A 203 14.99 -1.30 26.40
C ALA A 203 16.14 -1.69 25.46
N THR A 204 16.83 -2.79 25.75
CA THR A 204 17.91 -3.33 24.93
C THR A 204 17.33 -4.19 23.80
N SER A 205 16.41 -5.11 24.11
CA SER A 205 15.91 -6.07 23.14
C SER A 205 15.09 -5.42 22.01
N VAL A 206 14.39 -4.31 22.30
CA VAL A 206 13.59 -3.57 21.31
C VAL A 206 14.45 -2.91 20.22
N THR A 207 15.74 -2.67 20.50
CA THR A 207 16.70 -2.07 19.55
C THR A 207 17.47 -3.10 18.73
N LEU A 208 17.38 -4.37 19.08
CA LEU A 208 18.03 -5.43 18.32
C LEU A 208 17.36 -5.62 16.96
N VAL A 209 18.15 -5.96 15.96
CA VAL A 209 17.64 -6.20 14.61
C VAL A 209 16.65 -7.37 14.63
N PRO A 210 15.39 -7.17 14.19
CA PRO A 210 14.37 -8.21 14.16
C PRO A 210 14.75 -9.29 13.13
N HIS A 211 14.19 -10.50 13.28
CA HIS A 211 14.38 -11.57 12.30
C HIS A 211 13.81 -11.20 10.93
N ASP A 212 12.57 -10.70 10.93
CA ASP A 212 11.84 -10.36 9.73
C ASP A 212 11.58 -8.86 9.73
N LEU A 213 12.31 -8.14 8.87
CA LEU A 213 12.10 -6.70 8.65
C LEU A 213 11.45 -6.49 7.30
N ALA A 214 10.19 -6.02 7.31
CA ALA A 214 9.50 -5.65 6.09
C ALA A 214 10.21 -4.46 5.39
N PRO A 215 10.11 -4.33 4.05
CA PRO A 215 10.66 -3.19 3.33
C PRO A 215 10.17 -1.85 3.88
N ALA A 216 11.03 -0.83 3.91
CA ALA A 216 10.73 0.49 4.47
C ALA A 216 9.43 1.11 3.91
N LEU A 217 9.17 0.95 2.61
CA LEU A 217 7.93 1.43 1.99
C LEU A 217 6.67 0.76 2.59
N MET A 218 6.74 -0.53 2.89
CA MET A 218 5.64 -1.28 3.48
C MET A 218 5.39 -0.85 4.93
N LEU A 219 6.47 -0.67 5.72
CA LEU A 219 6.40 -0.13 7.08
C LEU A 219 5.79 1.28 7.10
N GLY A 220 6.25 2.15 6.20
CA GLY A 220 5.73 3.51 6.07
C GLY A 220 4.26 3.55 5.70
N ASN A 221 3.81 2.71 4.77
CA ASN A 221 2.40 2.63 4.39
C ASN A 221 1.54 2.07 5.52
N ALA A 222 1.98 1.01 6.22
CA ALA A 222 1.28 0.47 7.37
C ALA A 222 1.15 1.53 8.48
N ALA A 223 2.22 2.26 8.79
CA ALA A 223 2.18 3.37 9.74
C ALA A 223 1.17 4.45 9.33
N ARG A 224 1.11 4.83 8.05
CA ARG A 224 0.09 5.77 7.55
C ARG A 224 -1.33 5.24 7.69
N CYS A 225 -1.55 3.95 7.46
CA CYS A 225 -2.86 3.32 7.64
C CYS A 225 -3.31 3.32 9.10
N LEU A 226 -2.38 3.26 10.05
CA LEU A 226 -2.67 3.27 11.50
C LEU A 226 -3.02 4.67 12.03
N MET A 227 -2.57 5.74 11.38
CA MET A 227 -2.75 7.12 11.88
C MET A 227 -4.22 7.51 12.13
N PRO A 228 -5.18 7.22 11.23
CA PRO A 228 -6.59 7.55 11.47
C PRO A 228 -7.18 6.82 12.69
N TYR A 229 -6.72 5.60 12.98
CA TYR A 229 -7.17 4.84 14.15
C TYR A 229 -6.55 5.37 15.44
N ALA A 230 -5.28 5.80 15.40
CA ALA A 230 -4.60 6.42 16.53
C ALA A 230 -5.25 7.74 17.00
N ASP A 231 -5.90 8.47 16.09
CA ASP A 231 -6.63 9.71 16.42
C ASP A 231 -8.02 9.46 17.03
N HIS A 232 -8.54 8.24 16.92
CA HIS A 232 -9.83 7.88 17.49
C HIS A 232 -9.67 7.37 18.92
N ALA A 233 -10.42 7.93 19.89
CA ALA A 233 -10.23 7.60 21.32
C ALA A 233 -10.30 6.09 21.61
N THR A 234 -11.34 5.40 21.13
CA THR A 234 -11.52 3.96 21.34
C THR A 234 -10.50 3.11 20.60
N TYR A 235 -10.30 3.33 19.30
CA TYR A 235 -9.42 2.50 18.47
C TYR A 235 -7.94 2.77 18.75
N GLY A 236 -7.59 3.99 19.18
CA GLY A 236 -6.27 4.32 19.66
C GLY A 236 -5.91 3.51 20.90
N ALA A 237 -6.82 3.42 21.89
CA ALA A 237 -6.59 2.56 23.05
C ALA A 237 -6.32 1.12 22.61
N GLU A 238 -7.15 0.55 21.73
CA GLU A 238 -6.92 -0.79 21.19
C GLU A 238 -5.56 -0.90 20.49
N LEU A 239 -5.21 0.01 19.59
CA LEU A 239 -3.92 0.01 18.88
C LEU A 239 -2.71 -0.08 19.83
N TYR A 240 -2.70 0.69 20.91
CA TYR A 240 -1.53 0.78 21.80
C TYR A 240 -1.54 -0.23 22.95
N THR A 241 -2.71 -0.64 23.45
CA THR A 241 -2.82 -1.55 24.61
C THR A 241 -3.13 -3.00 24.22
N HIS A 242 -3.39 -3.30 22.93
CA HIS A 242 -3.66 -4.66 22.46
C HIS A 242 -2.53 -5.63 22.84
N LYS A 243 -2.91 -6.82 23.33
CA LYS A 243 -2.00 -7.92 23.72
C LYS A 243 -0.80 -7.44 24.52
N ALA A 244 -1.07 -6.76 25.64
CA ALA A 244 -0.04 -6.27 26.56
C ALA A 244 1.00 -5.36 25.89
N TRP A 245 0.55 -4.28 25.25
CA TRP A 245 1.40 -3.22 24.68
C TRP A 245 2.13 -3.57 23.37
N GLN A 246 1.74 -4.66 22.72
CA GLN A 246 2.40 -5.13 21.50
C GLN A 246 2.48 -4.05 20.41
N GLY A 247 1.46 -3.19 20.29
CA GLY A 247 1.47 -2.07 19.34
C GLY A 247 2.60 -1.08 19.60
N VAL A 248 2.79 -0.66 20.85
CA VAL A 248 3.87 0.25 21.25
C VAL A 248 5.24 -0.37 21.00
N GLU A 249 5.42 -1.62 21.40
CA GLU A 249 6.68 -2.36 21.26
C GLU A 249 7.09 -2.53 19.79
N LYS A 250 6.14 -2.88 18.92
CA LYS A 250 6.36 -3.00 17.48
C LYS A 250 6.68 -1.66 16.83
N LEU A 251 6.03 -0.58 17.23
CA LEU A 251 6.32 0.76 16.73
C LEU A 251 7.73 1.22 17.12
N ILE A 252 8.14 1.02 18.39
CA ILE A 252 9.50 1.36 18.84
C ILE A 252 10.54 0.53 18.09
N CYS A 253 10.32 -0.78 17.94
CA CYS A 253 11.20 -1.66 17.18
C CYS A 253 11.31 -1.20 15.71
N ALA A 254 10.19 -0.89 15.06
CA ALA A 254 10.17 -0.37 13.70
C ALA A 254 10.96 0.94 13.56
N MET A 255 10.84 1.85 14.54
CA MET A 255 11.57 3.12 14.56
C MET A 255 13.08 2.94 14.77
N ALA A 256 13.48 1.95 15.58
CA ALA A 256 14.87 1.63 15.85
C ALA A 256 15.55 0.92 14.67
N SER A 257 14.84 0.01 14.00
CA SER A 257 15.41 -0.86 12.96
C SER A 257 15.28 -0.33 11.53
N CYS A 258 14.40 0.66 11.27
CA CYS A 258 14.21 1.21 9.93
C CYS A 258 15.15 2.39 9.64
N PRO A 259 16.02 2.34 8.63
CA PRO A 259 16.94 3.45 8.31
C PRO A 259 16.26 4.63 7.59
N ASP A 260 15.10 4.43 6.94
CA ASP A 260 14.41 5.52 6.21
C ASP A 260 13.79 6.54 7.19
N MET A 261 14.32 7.76 7.18
CA MET A 261 13.89 8.85 8.06
C MET A 261 12.42 9.25 7.89
N ARG A 262 11.83 9.11 6.69
CA ARG A 262 10.41 9.43 6.47
C ARG A 262 9.52 8.41 7.20
N VAL A 263 9.93 7.14 7.19
CA VAL A 263 9.23 6.08 7.91
C VAL A 263 9.36 6.28 9.41
N ARG A 264 10.57 6.57 9.91
CA ARG A 264 10.78 6.89 11.33
C ARG A 264 9.94 8.07 11.80
N LYS A 265 9.83 9.14 10.99
CA LYS A 265 8.94 10.29 11.28
C LYS A 265 7.46 9.89 11.35
N ASN A 266 6.97 9.06 10.44
CA ASN A 266 5.58 8.56 10.50
C ASN A 266 5.32 7.74 11.78
N ILE A 267 6.29 6.91 12.18
CA ILE A 267 6.19 6.11 13.41
C ILE A 267 6.26 7.01 14.65
N ALA A 268 7.13 8.01 14.66
CA ALA A 268 7.21 8.98 15.75
C ALA A 268 5.90 9.75 15.93
N ILE A 269 5.21 10.11 14.84
CA ILE A 269 3.87 10.73 14.89
C ILE A 269 2.85 9.78 15.55
N LEU A 270 2.86 8.49 15.19
CA LEU A 270 2.00 7.50 15.85
C LEU A 270 2.31 7.39 17.33
N LEU A 271 3.58 7.25 17.71
CA LEU A 271 3.97 7.16 19.12
C LEU A 271 3.56 8.42 19.90
N ALA A 272 3.74 9.62 19.31
CA ALA A 272 3.29 10.88 19.90
C ALA A 272 1.77 10.93 20.14
N LYS A 273 0.96 10.42 19.19
CA LYS A 273 -0.50 10.30 19.38
C LYS A 273 -0.84 9.32 20.51
N GLY A 274 -0.09 8.23 20.61
CA GLY A 274 -0.24 7.21 21.64
C GLY A 274 0.00 7.71 23.06
N CYS A 275 0.83 8.73 23.27
CA CYS A 275 1.07 9.32 24.60
C CYS A 275 -0.19 9.89 25.29
N ARG A 276 -1.32 10.04 24.56
CA ARG A 276 -2.61 10.42 25.14
C ARG A 276 -3.35 9.25 25.80
N VAL A 277 -2.96 8.02 25.47
CA VAL A 277 -3.53 6.79 26.04
C VAL A 277 -2.81 6.47 27.37
N PRO A 278 -3.55 6.22 28.46
CA PRO A 278 -2.94 5.90 29.76
C PRO A 278 -1.95 4.74 29.69
N GLY A 279 -0.79 4.88 30.34
CA GLY A 279 0.25 3.84 30.40
C GLY A 279 1.21 3.81 29.20
N VAL A 280 0.85 4.40 28.06
CA VAL A 280 1.69 4.37 26.85
C VAL A 280 2.96 5.19 27.03
N ARG A 281 2.87 6.36 27.68
CA ARG A 281 4.03 7.24 27.90
C ARG A 281 5.08 6.58 28.80
N GLU A 282 4.62 5.88 29.85
CA GLU A 282 5.44 5.12 30.77
C GLU A 282 6.13 3.97 30.04
N LYS A 283 5.39 3.19 29.25
CA LYS A 283 5.94 2.10 28.44
C LYS A 283 6.96 2.59 27.40
N MET A 284 6.68 3.71 26.73
CA MET A 284 7.62 4.34 25.80
C MET A 284 8.90 4.82 26.50
N THR A 285 8.78 5.33 27.72
CA THR A 285 9.95 5.75 28.51
C THR A 285 10.78 4.55 28.91
N ALA A 286 10.13 3.48 29.41
CA ALA A 286 10.79 2.23 29.79
C ALA A 286 11.53 1.56 28.63
N LEU A 287 11.03 1.69 27.39
CA LEU A 287 11.63 1.12 26.18
C LEU A 287 12.51 2.11 25.40
N ARG A 288 12.86 3.26 26.00
CA ARG A 288 13.66 4.34 25.36
C ARG A 288 13.06 4.92 24.08
N GLY A 289 11.78 4.67 23.79
CA GLY A 289 11.08 5.23 22.64
C GLY A 289 11.04 6.75 22.65
N MET A 290 10.88 7.37 23.84
CA MET A 290 10.95 8.84 23.99
C MET A 290 12.31 9.41 23.59
N GLN A 291 13.40 8.76 23.99
CA GLN A 291 14.75 9.17 23.62
C GLN A 291 14.95 9.11 22.10
N MET A 292 14.56 7.99 21.47
CA MET A 292 14.67 7.82 20.01
C MET A 292 13.89 8.88 19.23
N MET A 293 12.74 9.33 19.75
CA MET A 293 11.97 10.40 19.13
C MET A 293 12.64 11.77 19.21
N ILE A 294 13.37 12.04 20.30
CA ILE A 294 14.14 13.28 20.45
C ILE A 294 15.31 13.31 19.46
N GLU A 295 15.99 12.18 19.28
CA GLU A 295 17.11 12.02 18.32
C GLU A 295 16.68 12.13 16.84
N LEU A 296 15.38 12.19 16.56
CA LEU A 296 14.81 12.38 15.21
C LEU A 296 14.55 13.84 14.83
N GLN A 297 14.60 14.76 15.80
CA GLN A 297 14.37 16.20 15.61
C GLN A 297 15.61 16.88 15.04
#